data_AF-A0A7J5F4E8-F1
#
_entry.id   AF-A0A7J5F4E8-F1
#
_cell.length_a   1.000
_cell.length_b   1.000
_cell.length_c   1.000
_cell.angle_alpha   90.00
_cell.angle_beta   90.00
_cell.angle_gamma   90.00
#
_symmetry.space_group_name_H-M   'P 1'
#
loop_
_entity.id
_entity.type
_entity.pdbx_description
1 polymer ?
#
loop_
_entity_poly.entity_id
_entity_poly.type
_entity_poly.pdbx_seq_one_letter_code
_entity_poly.pdbx_strand_id
1 'polypeptide(L)' 'MSVILIMIVGSFIVAAGFLAAFLWSVRSGQYEDKYTPSVRILLDDAPTNNGPSHQSSN' A
#
# COMPACT_ATOMS: atom_id res chain seq x y z
N MET A 1 9.19 34.71 27.78
CA MET A 1 10.43 34.29 27.07
C MET A 1 10.69 32.77 27.12
N SER A 2 10.22 32.01 28.12
CA SER A 2 10.44 30.54 28.20
C SER A 2 9.54 29.70 27.27
N VAL A 3 8.31 30.15 27.02
CA VAL A 3 7.32 29.41 26.19
C VAL A 3 7.80 29.18 24.76
N ILE A 4 8.58 30.11 24.19
CA ILE A 4 9.14 29.98 22.83
C ILE A 4 10.05 28.75 22.73
N LEU A 5 10.86 28.50 23.76
CA LEU A 5 11.77 27.35 23.78
C LEU A 5 11.00 26.03 23.83
N ILE A 6 9.90 25.98 24.60
CA ILE A 6 9.00 24.81 24.66
C ILE A 6 8.32 24.58 23.31
N MET A 7 7.87 25.63 22.64
CA MET A 7 7.24 25.55 21.31
C MET A 7 8.22 25.06 20.24
N ILE A 8 9.48 25.50 20.29
CA ILE A 8 10.53 25.04 19.36
C ILE A 8 10.81 23.55 19.56
N VAL A 9 11.00 23.10 20.81
CA VAL A 9 11.27 21.69 21.08
C VAL A 9 10.06 20.84 20.71
N GLY A 10 8.85 21.30 21.06
CA GLY A 10 7.60 20.61 20.72
C GLY A 10 7.40 20.45 19.21
N SER A 11 7.61 21.50 18.43
CA SER A 11 7.49 21.42 16.96
C SER A 11 8.56 20.53 16.35
N PHE A 12 9.78 20.53 16.90
CA PHE A 12 10.86 19.66 16.43
C PHE A 12 10.56 18.18 16.69
N ILE A 13 10.00 17.84 17.85
CA ILE A 13 9.57 16.46 18.16
C ILE A 13 8.48 16.01 17.19
N VAL A 14 7.47 16.85 16.94
CA VAL A 14 6.39 16.52 16.00
C VAL A 14 6.95 16.33 14.59
N ALA A 15 7.79 17.24 14.11
CA ALA A 15 8.42 17.15 12.79
C ALA A 15 9.28 15.88 12.64
N ALA A 16 10.12 15.58 13.63
CA ALA A 16 10.95 14.38 13.64
C ALA A 16 10.10 13.10 13.70
N GLY A 17 9.01 13.09 14.48
CA GLY A 17 8.08 11.98 14.56
C GLY A 17 7.39 11.68 13.24
N PHE A 18 6.86 12.73 12.57
CA PHE A 18 6.28 12.60 11.24
C PHE A 18 7.30 12.13 10.20
N LEU A 19 8.53 12.66 10.24
CA LEU A 19 9.59 12.24 9.33
C LEU A 19 9.96 10.76 9.54
N ALA A 20 10.11 10.32 10.79
CA ALA A 20 10.41 8.92 11.11
C ALA A 20 9.29 7.98 10.66
N ALA A 21 8.03 8.33 10.93
CA ALA A 21 6.87 7.58 10.47
C ALA A 21 6.80 7.52 8.93
N PHE A 22 7.09 8.62 8.25
CA PHE A 22 7.15 8.67 6.79
C PHE A 22 8.24 7.75 6.23
N LEU A 23 9.46 7.81 6.76
CA LEU A 23 10.56 6.94 6.35
C LEU A 23 10.23 5.46 6.59
N TRP A 24 9.61 5.13 7.73
CA TRP A 24 9.17 3.78 8.01
C TRP A 24 8.10 3.31 7.02
N SER A 25 7.10 4.15 6.74
CA SER A 25 6.04 3.86 5.76
C SER A 25 6.61 3.57 4.38
N VAL A 26 7.53 4.40 3.89
CA VAL A 26 8.17 4.23 2.57
C VAL A 26 9.00 2.95 2.54
N ARG A 27 9.71 2.63 3.63
CA ARG A 27 10.53 1.41 3.72
C ARG A 27 9.70 0.14 3.95
N SER A 28 8.46 0.24 4.42
CA SER A 28 7.59 -0.91 4.74
C SER A 28 7.04 -1.67 3.52
N GLY A 29 7.35 -1.24 2.30
CA GLY A 29 6.92 -1.95 1.11
C GLY A 29 5.43 -1.78 0.79
N GLN A 30 4.80 -0.66 1.18
CA GLN A 30 3.44 -0.37 0.71
C GLN A 30 3.34 -0.24 -0.83
N TYR A 31 4.47 -0.09 -1.52
CA TYR A 31 4.55 0.01 -2.98
C TYR A 31 4.81 -1.33 -3.70
N GLU A 32 4.70 -2.46 -2.98
CA GLU A 32 4.91 -3.79 -3.55
C GLU A 32 3.73 -4.23 -4.44
N ASP A 33 2.57 -3.58 -4.32
CA ASP A 33 1.42 -3.80 -5.21
C ASP A 33 1.66 -3.12 -6.58
N LYS A 34 2.54 -3.73 -7.37
CA LYS A 34 2.87 -3.30 -8.74
C LYS A 34 1.82 -3.71 -9.76
N TYR A 35 0.79 -4.47 -9.37
CA TYR A 35 -0.24 -5.01 -10.25
C TYR A 35 -1.62 -4.76 -9.65
N THR A 36 -2.21 -3.63 -10.03
CA THR A 36 -3.47 -3.16 -9.46
C THR A 36 -4.60 -4.19 -9.63
N PRO A 37 -5.41 -4.43 -8.60
CA PRO A 37 -6.52 -5.39 -8.65
C PRO A 37 -7.53 -5.16 -9.79
N SER A 38 -7.65 -3.92 -10.28
CA SER A 38 -8.47 -3.60 -11.45
C SER A 38 -7.99 -4.23 -12.76
N VAL A 39 -6.68 -4.43 -12.92
CA VAL A 39 -6.10 -5.09 -14.11
C VAL A 39 -6.31 -6.61 -14.01
N ARG A 40 -6.16 -7.16 -12.80
CA ARG A 40 -6.45 -8.57 -12.50
C ARG A 40 -7.90 -8.92 -12.83
N ILE A 41 -8.87 -8.15 -12.32
CA ILE A 41 -10.28 -8.49 -12.50
C ILE A 41 -10.76 -8.32 -13.95
N LEU A 42 -10.20 -7.39 -14.73
CA LEU A 42 -10.55 -7.24 -16.14
C LEU A 42 -9.92 -8.29 -17.07
N LEU A 43 -8.74 -8.82 -16.72
CA LEU A 43 -7.98 -9.73 -17.58
C LEU A 43 -8.09 -11.19 -17.16
N ASP A 44 -8.27 -11.49 -15.87
CA ASP A 44 -8.40 -12.86 -15.34
C ASP A 44 -9.84 -13.40 -15.49
N ASP A 45 -10.86 -12.53 -15.54
CA ASP A 45 -12.27 -12.93 -15.77
C ASP A 45 -12.58 -13.16 -17.26
N ALA A 46 -11.60 -12.99 -18.15
CA ALA A 46 -11.77 -13.37 -19.54
C ALA A 46 -11.92 -14.90 -19.62
N PRO A 47 -13.10 -15.45 -20.00
CA PRO A 47 -13.25 -16.89 -20.14
C PRO A 47 -12.26 -17.35 -21.21
N THR A 48 -11.22 -18.08 -20.80
CA THR A 48 -10.39 -18.82 -21.73
C THR A 48 -11.31 -19.81 -22.42
N ASN A 49 -11.69 -19.51 -23.66
CA ASN A 49 -12.45 -20.40 -24.54
C ASN A 49 -11.57 -21.61 -24.93
N ASN A 50 -11.23 -22.45 -23.96
CA ASN A 50 -10.63 -23.76 -24.18
C ASN A 50 -11.70 -24.84 -23.97
N GLY A 51 -12.72 -24.81 -24.83
CA GLY A 51 -13.64 -25.92 -25.10
C GLY A 51 -14.51 -26.44 -23.94
N PRO A 52 -15.60 -27.16 -24.25
CA PRO A 52 -16.44 -27.76 -23.22
C PRO A 52 -15.76 -29.03 -22.68
N SER A 53 -15.09 -28.96 -21.53
CA SER A 53 -14.70 -30.15 -20.76
C SER A 53 -15.78 -30.53 -19.75
N HIS A 54 -17.01 -30.75 -20.25
CA HIS A 54 -17.92 -31.68 -19.60
C HIS A 54 -17.42 -33.11 -19.89
N GLN A 55 -16.38 -33.52 -19.17
CA GLN A 55 -16.03 -34.93 -19.06
C GLN A 55 -16.81 -35.51 -17.88
N SER A 56 -17.89 -36.19 -18.25
CA SER A 56 -18.64 -37.12 -17.41
C SER A 56 -17.68 -38.13 -16.77
N SER A 57 -17.65 -38.23 -15.43
CA SER A 57 -17.42 -39.50 -14.73
C SER A 57 -17.64 -39.37 -13.22
N ASN A 58 -18.65 -40.12 -12.77
CA ASN A 58 -18.98 -40.59 -11.42
C ASN A 58 -19.69 -39.63 -10.45
#